data_AF-A0A3D3PEL1-F1
#
_entry.id   AF-A0A3D3PEL1-F1
#
_cell.length_a   1.000
_cell.length_b   1.000
_cell.length_c   1.000
_cell.angle_alpha   90.00
_cell.angle_beta   90.00
_cell.angle_gamma   90.00
#
_symmetry.space_group_name_H-M   'P 1'
#
loop_
_entity.id
_entity.type
_entity.pdbx_description
1 polymer ?
#
loop_
_entity_poly.entity_id
_entity_poly.type
_entity_poly.pdbx_seq_one_letter_code
_entity_poly.pdbx_strand_id
1 'polypeptide(L)'
;RLTAIMKKINLEDQTEARGYRAILISTQRKYLKGFNFNKNQAFKSIFTQPLALENLADRSSASVILPQFDPRNSVYPPVGATHFRIVHALAVISDYAFNATTKAYEPIAFQENELSAVSYSGYIPVDQATAAVMTIEADLAPPAAISADASVLQCIGIEFFQKVGVQYANLYAAGALHVAEIF
;
A
#
# COMPACT_ATOMS: atom_id res chain seq x y z
N ARG A 1 -15.86 2.40 -1.96
CA ARG A 1 -15.34 3.76 -1.59
C ARG A 1 -14.75 3.67 -0.19
N LEU A 2 -13.60 4.32 0.06
CA LEU A 2 -12.87 4.21 1.34
C LEU A 2 -13.72 4.61 2.56
N THR A 3 -14.52 5.67 2.44
CA THR A 3 -15.40 6.15 3.51
C THR A 3 -16.41 5.10 3.99
N ALA A 4 -16.91 4.24 3.09
CA ALA A 4 -17.81 3.15 3.47
C ALA A 4 -17.08 2.04 4.24
N ILE A 5 -15.81 1.80 3.94
CA ILE A 5 -14.96 0.84 4.65
C ILE A 5 -14.65 1.35 6.05
N MET A 6 -14.24 2.62 6.17
CA MET A 6 -14.02 3.25 7.47
C MET A 6 -15.30 3.26 8.31
N LYS A 7 -16.47 3.45 7.69
CA LYS A 7 -17.73 3.33 8.43
C LYS A 7 -18.00 1.91 8.92
N LYS A 8 -17.65 0.87 8.16
CA LYS A 8 -17.76 -0.52 8.63
C LYS A 8 -16.84 -0.76 9.84
N ILE A 9 -15.58 -0.33 9.76
CA ILE A 9 -14.63 -0.42 10.88
C ILE A 9 -15.19 0.29 12.12
N ASN A 10 -15.72 1.50 11.97
CA ASN A 10 -16.36 2.24 13.06
C ASN A 10 -17.57 1.52 13.69
N LEU A 11 -18.28 0.72 12.91
CA LEU A 11 -19.43 -0.03 13.41
C LEU A 11 -19.02 -1.28 14.17
N GLU A 12 -17.78 -1.76 14.05
CA GLU A 12 -17.27 -2.90 14.81
C GLU A 12 -17.02 -2.56 16.27
N ASP A 13 -16.74 -1.29 16.58
CA ASP A 13 -16.71 -0.85 17.97
C ASP A 13 -18.13 -0.87 18.55
N GLN A 14 -18.32 -1.73 19.56
CA GLN A 14 -19.57 -1.89 20.31
C GLN A 14 -19.43 -1.46 21.78
N THR A 15 -18.26 -0.96 22.21
CA THR A 15 -18.04 -0.54 23.59
C THR A 15 -18.59 0.85 23.84
N GLU A 16 -18.57 1.70 22.81
CA GLU A 16 -19.02 3.10 22.89
C GLU A 16 -20.41 3.34 22.29
N ALA A 17 -21.05 4.40 22.79
CA ALA A 17 -22.34 4.86 22.29
C ALA A 17 -22.26 5.30 20.82
N ARG A 18 -23.40 5.23 20.11
CA ARG A 18 -23.48 5.68 18.73
C ARG A 18 -23.06 7.16 18.61
N GLY A 19 -22.14 7.44 17.69
CA GLY A 19 -21.56 8.77 17.49
C GLY A 19 -20.18 8.94 18.13
N TYR A 20 -19.83 8.09 19.11
CA TYR A 20 -18.58 8.15 19.87
C TYR A 20 -17.65 6.95 19.62
N ARG A 21 -18.17 5.91 18.96
CA ARG A 21 -17.42 4.71 18.55
C ARG A 21 -16.10 5.05 17.88
N ALA A 22 -15.03 4.40 18.29
CA ALA A 22 -13.71 4.52 17.70
C ALA A 22 -13.66 3.95 16.28
N ILE A 23 -12.56 4.24 15.58
CA ILE A 23 -12.20 3.64 14.30
C ILE A 23 -10.97 2.76 14.58
N LEU A 24 -11.21 1.48 14.87
CA LEU A 24 -10.19 0.52 15.30
C LEU A 24 -9.62 -0.26 14.10
N ILE A 25 -8.74 0.38 13.33
CA ILE A 25 -8.09 -0.23 12.16
C ILE A 25 -7.17 -1.37 12.61
N SER A 26 -6.47 -1.19 13.73
CA SER A 26 -5.56 -2.17 14.34
C SER A 26 -6.21 -3.54 14.55
N THR A 27 -7.50 -3.59 14.90
CA THR A 27 -8.23 -4.84 15.13
C THR A 27 -9.09 -5.26 13.94
N GLN A 28 -9.41 -4.34 13.02
CA GLN A 28 -10.33 -4.58 11.89
C GLN A 28 -9.66 -4.50 10.51
N ARG A 29 -8.36 -4.80 10.45
CA ARG A 29 -7.50 -4.80 9.25
C ARG A 29 -8.11 -5.50 8.03
N LYS A 30 -8.88 -6.57 8.25
CA LYS A 30 -9.56 -7.37 7.21
C LYS A 30 -10.37 -6.52 6.21
N TYR A 31 -10.87 -5.36 6.64
CA TYR A 31 -11.68 -4.50 5.78
C TYR A 31 -10.87 -3.67 4.77
N LEU A 32 -9.58 -3.43 5.03
CA LEU A 32 -8.71 -2.64 4.15
C LEU A 32 -7.78 -3.51 3.30
N LYS A 33 -7.48 -4.74 3.71
CA LYS A 33 -6.67 -5.67 2.92
C LYS A 33 -7.31 -5.92 1.55
N GLY A 34 -6.54 -5.74 0.49
CA GLY A 34 -6.99 -5.84 -0.91
C GLY A 34 -7.71 -4.60 -1.44
N PHE A 35 -7.82 -3.52 -0.68
CA PHE A 35 -8.42 -2.27 -1.16
C PHE A 35 -7.61 -1.70 -2.33
N ASN A 36 -8.27 -1.41 -3.45
CA ASN A 36 -7.66 -0.78 -4.62
C ASN A 36 -7.95 0.72 -4.60
N PHE A 37 -6.91 1.54 -4.71
CA PHE A 37 -7.05 3.00 -4.71
C PHE A 37 -7.63 3.52 -6.03
N ASN A 38 -7.32 2.85 -7.14
CA ASN A 38 -7.97 3.12 -8.42
C ASN A 38 -9.24 2.26 -8.56
N LYS A 39 -10.41 2.91 -8.47
CA LYS A 39 -11.71 2.24 -8.60
C LYS A 39 -11.97 1.62 -9.98
N ASN A 40 -11.28 2.10 -11.01
CA ASN A 40 -11.49 1.69 -12.39
C ASN A 40 -10.49 0.61 -12.82
N GLN A 41 -9.46 0.37 -12.02
CA GLN A 41 -8.34 -0.48 -12.40
C GLN A 41 -7.75 -1.16 -11.17
N ALA A 42 -7.99 -2.47 -11.04
CA ALA A 42 -7.41 -3.24 -9.96
C ALA A 42 -5.94 -3.56 -10.26
N PHE A 43 -5.08 -3.55 -9.23
CA PHE A 43 -3.67 -3.94 -9.40
C PHE A 43 -3.54 -5.35 -9.98
N LYS A 44 -4.32 -6.31 -9.45
CA LYS A 44 -4.30 -7.71 -9.88
C LYS A 44 -4.80 -7.95 -11.30
N SER A 45 -5.49 -7.00 -11.93
CA SER A 45 -5.84 -7.11 -13.36
C SER A 45 -4.71 -6.64 -14.28
N ILE A 46 -3.73 -5.91 -13.75
CA ILE A 46 -2.55 -5.44 -14.49
C ILE A 46 -1.36 -6.36 -14.24
N PHE A 47 -1.14 -6.75 -12.99
CA PHE A 47 0.02 -7.50 -12.56
C PHE A 47 -0.41 -8.78 -11.86
N THR A 48 -0.08 -9.92 -12.46
CA THR A 48 -0.53 -11.25 -12.03
C THR A 48 0.61 -12.16 -11.55
N GLN A 49 1.85 -11.66 -11.61
CA GLN A 49 3.02 -12.40 -11.14
C GLN A 49 2.95 -12.57 -9.60
N PRO A 50 3.14 -13.80 -9.08
CA PRO A 50 3.28 -14.01 -7.65
C PRO A 50 4.47 -13.24 -7.07
N LEU A 51 4.26 -12.68 -5.89
CA LEU A 51 5.26 -11.99 -5.09
C LEU A 51 5.15 -12.45 -3.63
N ALA A 52 6.24 -12.32 -2.88
CA ALA A 52 6.26 -12.55 -1.45
C ALA A 52 6.40 -11.21 -0.70
N LEU A 53 5.84 -11.17 0.51
CA LEU A 53 5.89 -10.03 1.40
C LEU A 53 6.49 -10.45 2.72
N GLU A 54 7.45 -9.67 3.19
CA GLU A 54 8.09 -9.85 4.48
C GLU A 54 8.08 -8.52 5.22
N ASN A 55 7.96 -8.56 6.54
CA ASN A 55 8.05 -7.38 7.40
C ASN A 55 8.82 -7.72 8.67
N LEU A 56 9.48 -6.72 9.25
CA LEU A 56 10.15 -6.89 10.53
C LEU A 56 9.12 -6.98 11.68
N ALA A 57 9.52 -7.65 12.76
CA ALA A 57 8.68 -7.84 13.94
C ALA A 57 8.38 -6.53 14.70
N ASP A 58 9.29 -5.56 14.61
CA ASP A 58 9.14 -4.20 15.14
C ASP A 58 8.27 -3.30 14.23
N ARG A 59 7.89 -3.81 13.05
CA ARG A 59 7.01 -3.17 12.06
C ARG A 59 7.60 -1.91 11.42
N SER A 60 8.92 -1.71 11.55
CA SER A 60 9.63 -0.55 11.00
C SER A 60 9.82 -0.65 9.49
N SER A 61 9.98 -1.86 8.95
CA SER A 61 10.23 -2.05 7.53
C SER A 61 9.52 -3.28 6.96
N ALA A 62 9.45 -3.30 5.63
CA ALA A 62 8.95 -4.42 4.87
C ALA A 62 9.67 -4.54 3.53
N SER A 63 9.50 -5.69 2.90
CA SER A 63 10.09 -6.03 1.61
C SER A 63 9.05 -6.66 0.69
N VAL A 64 9.10 -6.28 -0.59
CA VAL A 64 8.45 -7.00 -1.69
C VAL A 64 9.51 -7.82 -2.40
N ILE A 65 9.34 -9.13 -2.42
CA ILE A 65 10.25 -10.06 -3.09
C ILE A 65 9.55 -10.58 -4.35
N LEU A 66 10.11 -10.22 -5.50
CA LEU A 66 9.60 -10.61 -6.80
C LEU A 66 10.55 -11.63 -7.43
N PRO A 67 10.13 -12.90 -7.59
CA PRO A 67 10.92 -13.90 -8.30
C PRO A 67 11.24 -13.47 -9.73
N GLN A 68 12.19 -14.16 -10.37
CA GLN A 68 12.41 -13.98 -11.80
C GLN A 68 11.10 -14.27 -12.57
N PHE A 69 10.77 -13.43 -13.54
CA PHE A 69 9.56 -13.60 -14.34
C PHE A 69 9.71 -12.97 -15.73
N ASP A 70 8.79 -13.35 -16.63
CA ASP A 70 8.65 -12.73 -17.94
C ASP A 70 7.41 -11.81 -17.94
N PRO A 71 7.58 -10.48 -18.02
CA PRO A 71 6.46 -9.54 -18.02
C PRO A 71 5.43 -9.80 -19.11
N ARG A 72 5.82 -10.41 -20.24
CA ARG A 72 4.90 -10.75 -21.34
C ARG A 72 3.81 -11.74 -20.93
N ASN A 73 4.04 -12.51 -19.86
CA ASN A 73 3.11 -13.52 -19.37
C ASN A 73 2.22 -13.02 -18.22
N SER A 74 2.61 -11.94 -17.55
CA SER A 74 2.02 -11.58 -16.26
C SER A 74 1.75 -10.09 -16.05
N VAL A 75 2.15 -9.24 -17.00
CA VAL A 75 1.89 -7.80 -17.00
C VAL A 75 1.04 -7.44 -18.20
N TYR A 76 -0.03 -6.67 -17.96
CA TYR A 76 -0.94 -6.17 -18.99
C TYR A 76 -0.75 -4.65 -19.14
N PRO A 77 0.29 -4.21 -19.87
CA PRO A 77 0.59 -2.79 -20.00
C PRO A 77 -0.41 -2.05 -20.90
N PRO A 78 -0.60 -0.73 -20.70
CA PRO A 78 -1.35 0.10 -21.64
C PRO A 78 -0.60 0.24 -22.97
N VAL A 79 -1.31 0.68 -24.01
CA VAL A 79 -0.70 0.99 -25.30
C VAL A 79 0.39 2.05 -25.14
N GLY A 80 1.56 1.82 -25.76
CA GLY A 80 2.69 2.75 -25.77
C GLY A 80 3.64 2.62 -24.57
N ALA A 81 3.31 1.82 -23.56
CA ALA A 81 4.25 1.50 -22.49
C ALA A 81 5.37 0.61 -23.02
N THR A 82 6.60 0.96 -22.68
CA THR A 82 7.78 0.12 -22.95
C THR A 82 8.41 -0.38 -21.66
N HIS A 83 8.17 0.30 -20.54
CA HIS A 83 8.68 -0.10 -19.22
C HIS A 83 7.62 0.11 -18.15
N PHE A 84 7.83 -0.53 -17.00
CA PHE A 84 7.08 -0.29 -15.77
C PHE A 84 8.02 -0.27 -14.57
N ARG A 85 7.53 0.17 -13.42
CA ARG A 85 8.17 -0.07 -12.13
C ARG A 85 7.13 -0.50 -11.11
N ILE A 86 7.57 -1.32 -10.17
CA ILE A 86 6.77 -1.65 -8.98
C ILE A 86 6.97 -0.54 -7.96
N VAL A 87 5.86 -0.12 -7.35
CA VAL A 87 5.83 0.82 -6.23
C VAL A 87 5.61 0.00 -4.96
N HIS A 88 6.46 0.19 -3.97
CA HIS A 88 6.28 -0.37 -2.63
C HIS A 88 6.15 0.79 -1.65
N ALA A 89 5.01 0.88 -0.97
CA ALA A 89 4.74 1.96 -0.04
C ALA A 89 4.29 1.40 1.32
N LEU A 90 4.87 1.93 2.40
CA LEU A 90 4.39 1.76 3.75
C LEU A 90 3.71 3.04 4.20
N ALA A 91 2.56 2.91 4.87
CA ALA A 91 1.88 4.02 5.49
C ALA A 91 1.32 3.59 6.84
N VAL A 92 1.64 4.33 7.89
CA VAL A 92 1.14 4.10 9.25
C VAL A 92 -0.15 4.88 9.43
N ILE A 93 -1.18 4.18 9.90
CA ILE A 93 -2.46 4.78 10.26
C ILE A 93 -2.82 4.38 11.68
N SER A 94 -3.05 5.39 12.52
CA SER A 94 -3.53 5.20 13.88
C SER A 94 -4.99 4.75 13.88
N ASP A 95 -5.40 4.12 14.97
CA ASP A 95 -6.79 4.08 15.40
C ASP A 95 -7.21 5.48 15.82
N TYR A 96 -8.50 5.79 15.69
CA TYR A 96 -9.04 7.10 16.01
C TYR A 96 -10.16 7.01 17.03
N ALA A 97 -10.13 7.87 18.04
CA ALA A 97 -11.16 7.99 19.06
C ALA A 97 -11.80 9.38 19.04
N PHE A 98 -13.07 9.47 19.41
CA PHE A 98 -13.75 10.76 19.52
C PHE A 98 -13.29 11.51 20.77
N ASN A 99 -12.79 12.73 20.60
CA ASN A 99 -12.44 13.63 21.69
C ASN A 99 -13.62 14.55 22.01
N ALA A 100 -14.19 14.41 23.21
CA ALA A 100 -15.37 15.17 23.63
C ALA A 100 -15.10 16.68 23.84
N THR A 101 -13.85 17.09 24.02
CA THR A 101 -13.45 18.49 24.19
C THR A 101 -13.34 19.18 22.84
N THR A 102 -12.62 18.58 21.90
CA THR A 102 -12.39 19.16 20.55
C THR A 102 -13.52 18.86 19.58
N LYS A 103 -14.42 17.93 19.93
CA LYS A 103 -15.53 17.44 19.09
C LYS A 103 -15.06 16.82 17.77
N ALA A 104 -13.86 16.25 17.76
CA ALA A 104 -13.23 15.63 16.60
C ALA A 104 -12.75 14.22 16.90
N TYR A 105 -12.55 13.43 15.85
CA TYR A 105 -11.81 12.17 15.95
C TYR A 105 -10.31 12.47 15.87
N GLU A 106 -9.55 11.97 16.83
CA GLU A 106 -8.12 12.20 16.95
C GLU A 106 -7.37 10.85 16.95
N PRO A 107 -6.14 10.80 16.41
CA PRO A 107 -5.35 9.58 16.42
C PRO A 107 -4.92 9.25 17.85
N ILE A 108 -5.10 7.99 18.24
CA ILE A 108 -4.62 7.47 19.53
C ILE A 108 -3.09 7.44 19.54
N ALA A 109 -2.48 6.94 18.46
CA ALA A 109 -1.05 6.86 18.27
C ALA A 109 -0.53 8.07 17.45
N PHE A 110 -0.60 9.26 18.05
CA PHE A 110 -0.32 10.53 17.36
C PHE A 110 1.08 10.60 16.72
N GLN A 111 2.12 10.07 17.39
CA GLN A 111 3.52 10.22 16.95
C GLN A 111 3.86 9.42 15.69
N GLU A 112 3.19 8.27 15.52
CA GLU A 112 3.46 7.35 14.41
C GLU A 112 2.44 7.49 13.27
N ASN A 113 1.29 8.12 13.53
CA ASN A 113 0.29 8.37 12.51
C ASN A 113 0.88 9.16 11.33
N GLU A 114 0.51 8.79 10.11
CA GLU A 114 0.97 9.41 8.85
C GLU A 114 2.46 9.22 8.51
N LEU A 115 3.22 8.45 9.30
CA LEU A 115 4.53 8.00 8.85
C LEU A 115 4.40 7.18 7.57
N SER A 116 5.31 7.43 6.62
CA SER A 116 5.29 6.71 5.37
C SER A 116 6.68 6.58 4.76
N ALA A 117 6.85 5.54 3.97
CA ALA A 117 8.04 5.27 3.18
C ALA A 117 7.62 4.76 1.81
N VAL A 118 8.28 5.21 0.75
CA VAL A 118 8.01 4.74 -0.60
C VAL A 118 9.31 4.39 -1.28
N SER A 119 9.37 3.20 -1.83
CA SER A 119 10.48 2.71 -2.65
C SER A 119 9.95 2.14 -3.96
N TYR A 120 10.87 1.97 -4.90
CA TYR A 120 10.55 1.57 -6.26
C TYR A 120 11.52 0.49 -6.71
N SER A 121 11.06 -0.42 -7.56
CA SER A 121 11.97 -1.18 -8.39
C SER A 121 12.71 -0.26 -9.36
N GLY A 122 13.75 -0.80 -10.02
CA GLY A 122 14.23 -0.24 -11.28
C GLY A 122 13.14 -0.28 -12.36
N TYR A 123 13.40 0.39 -13.48
CA TYR A 123 12.56 0.28 -14.67
C TYR A 123 12.72 -1.10 -15.31
N ILE A 124 11.61 -1.82 -15.45
CA ILE A 124 11.57 -3.16 -16.02
C ILE A 124 10.95 -3.05 -17.42
N PRO A 125 11.63 -3.53 -18.48
CA PRO A 125 11.06 -3.59 -19.82
C PRO A 125 9.84 -4.52 -19.86
N VAL A 126 8.79 -4.16 -20.61
CA VAL A 126 7.56 -4.98 -20.72
C VAL A 126 7.74 -6.20 -21.61
N ASP A 127 8.79 -6.25 -22.42
CA ASP A 127 9.02 -7.22 -23.49
C ASP A 127 10.22 -8.15 -23.26
N GLN A 128 10.84 -8.06 -22.07
CA GLN A 128 12.02 -8.84 -21.72
C GLN A 128 11.91 -9.41 -20.30
N ALA A 129 12.27 -10.69 -20.16
CA ALA A 129 12.32 -11.35 -18.86
C ALA A 129 13.31 -10.69 -17.90
N THR A 130 12.97 -10.65 -16.62
CA THR A 130 13.89 -10.18 -15.58
C THR A 130 15.07 -11.14 -15.45
N ALA A 131 16.22 -10.61 -15.06
CA ALA A 131 17.46 -11.38 -14.97
C ALA A 131 17.63 -12.13 -13.63
N ALA A 132 16.98 -11.64 -12.57
CA ALA A 132 17.12 -12.16 -11.22
C ALA A 132 15.89 -11.85 -10.37
N VAL A 133 15.87 -12.43 -9.17
CA VAL A 133 14.96 -12.02 -8.09
C VAL A 133 15.23 -10.55 -7.74
N MET A 134 14.17 -9.80 -7.48
CA MET A 134 14.25 -8.41 -7.03
C MET A 134 13.64 -8.28 -5.65
N THR A 135 14.32 -7.55 -4.77
CA THR A 135 13.81 -7.17 -3.46
C THR A 135 13.65 -5.65 -3.43
N ILE A 136 12.46 -5.18 -3.05
CA ILE A 136 12.13 -3.76 -2.94
C ILE A 136 11.82 -3.49 -1.47
N GLU A 137 12.77 -2.90 -0.77
CA GLU A 137 12.67 -2.63 0.66
C GLU A 137 12.12 -1.22 0.90
N ALA A 138 11.26 -1.08 1.90
CA ALA A 138 10.77 0.20 2.38
C ALA A 138 10.92 0.23 3.89
N ASP A 139 11.50 1.32 4.41
CA ASP A 139 11.82 1.51 5.81
C ASP A 139 11.18 2.80 6.31
N LEU A 140 10.32 2.69 7.31
CA LEU A 140 9.74 3.82 8.01
C LEU A 140 10.84 4.42 8.87
N ALA A 141 11.28 5.64 8.54
CA ALA A 141 12.26 6.36 9.34
C ALA A 141 11.86 6.31 10.84
N PRO A 142 12.80 6.05 11.76
CA PRO A 142 12.47 5.53 13.08
C PRO A 142 11.69 6.53 13.96
N PRO A 143 10.52 6.13 14.49
CA PRO A 143 10.20 6.14 15.91
C PRO A 143 10.58 4.78 16.56
N ALA A 144 10.60 4.72 17.88
CA ALA A 144 11.16 3.57 18.62
C ALA A 144 10.42 2.22 18.40
N ALA A 145 9.15 2.23 17.98
CA ALA A 145 8.36 1.08 17.52
C ALA A 145 6.98 1.57 17.07
N ILE A 146 6.29 0.85 16.17
CA ILE A 146 4.88 1.11 15.86
C ILE A 146 3.99 0.43 16.91
N SER A 147 3.19 1.23 17.63
CA SER A 147 2.32 0.79 18.72
C SER A 147 1.16 -0.09 18.25
N ALA A 148 0.53 -0.81 19.18
CA ALA A 148 -0.62 -1.66 18.88
C ALA A 148 -1.85 -0.86 18.41
N ASP A 149 -1.91 0.43 18.70
CA ASP A 149 -3.00 1.33 18.31
C ASP A 149 -2.80 1.93 16.91
N ALA A 150 -1.79 1.49 16.15
CA ALA A 150 -1.66 1.79 14.74
C ALA A 150 -1.53 0.53 13.88
N SER A 151 -1.71 0.70 12.59
CA SER A 151 -1.54 -0.31 11.55
C SER A 151 -0.57 0.18 10.49
N VAL A 152 0.32 -0.69 10.01
CA VAL A 152 1.16 -0.40 8.85
C VAL A 152 0.49 -0.98 7.61
N LEU A 153 0.04 -0.11 6.71
CA LEU A 153 -0.49 -0.49 5.41
C LEU A 153 0.68 -0.74 4.45
N GLN A 154 0.92 -1.99 4.08
CA GLN A 154 1.86 -2.34 3.02
C GLN A 154 1.13 -2.32 1.68
N CYS A 155 1.45 -1.32 0.87
CA CYS A 155 0.83 -1.08 -0.42
C CYS A 155 1.77 -1.44 -1.57
N ILE A 156 1.22 -2.09 -2.60
CA ILE A 156 1.96 -2.45 -3.82
C ILE A 156 1.24 -1.87 -5.01
N GLY A 157 2.01 -1.23 -5.88
CA GLY A 157 1.52 -0.59 -7.08
C GLY A 157 2.42 -0.82 -8.29
N ILE A 158 1.93 -0.35 -9.42
CA ILE A 158 2.63 -0.38 -10.71
C ILE A 158 2.41 0.94 -11.43
N GLU A 159 3.47 1.44 -12.06
CA GLU A 159 3.44 2.60 -12.93
C GLU A 159 4.07 2.25 -14.28
N PHE A 160 3.54 2.81 -15.36
CA PHE A 160 4.00 2.54 -16.72
C PHE A 160 4.69 3.74 -17.34
N PHE A 161 5.65 3.46 -18.22
CA PHE A 161 6.50 4.46 -18.84
C PHE A 161 6.70 4.16 -20.31
N GLN A 162 6.82 5.22 -21.10
CA GLN A 162 7.37 5.18 -22.44
C GLN A 162 8.82 5.65 -22.39
N LYS A 163 9.74 4.79 -22.82
CA LYS A 163 11.16 5.14 -22.97
C LYS A 163 11.38 5.90 -24.28
N VAL A 164 11.90 7.11 -24.19
CA VAL A 164 12.27 7.97 -25.33
C VAL A 164 13.74 8.35 -25.19
N GLY A 165 14.60 7.71 -25.99
CA GLY A 165 16.05 7.80 -25.80
C GLY A 165 16.47 7.25 -24.43
N VAL A 166 16.99 8.12 -23.57
CA VAL A 166 17.43 7.77 -22.19
C VAL A 166 16.37 8.11 -21.12
N GLN A 167 15.29 8.80 -21.49
CA GLN A 167 14.27 9.24 -20.54
C GLN A 167 13.10 8.25 -20.46
N TYR A 168 12.50 8.14 -19.28
CA TYR A 168 11.28 7.38 -19.03
C TYR A 168 10.14 8.36 -18.73
N ALA A 169 9.24 8.55 -19.70
CA ALA A 169 8.07 9.41 -19.55
C ALA A 169 6.91 8.62 -18.92
N ASN A 170 6.36 9.09 -17.79
CA ASN A 170 5.28 8.41 -17.07
C ASN A 170 3.95 8.48 -17.83
N LEU A 171 3.27 7.34 -17.92
CA LEU A 171 1.91 7.19 -18.43
C LEU A 171 0.91 7.24 -17.27
N TYR A 172 0.74 8.42 -16.68
CA TYR A 172 0.03 8.67 -15.40
C TYR A 172 -1.35 8.02 -15.24
N ALA A 173 -2.08 7.75 -16.32
CA ALA A 173 -3.44 7.21 -16.27
C ALA A 173 -3.52 5.68 -16.12
N ALA A 174 -2.40 4.95 -16.24
CA ALA A 174 -2.39 3.50 -16.34
C ALA A 174 -1.93 2.77 -15.07
N GLY A 175 -1.58 3.51 -14.02
CA GLY A 175 -1.11 2.93 -12.77
C GLY A 175 -2.22 2.37 -11.88
N ALA A 176 -1.82 1.49 -10.98
CA ALA A 176 -2.68 1.00 -9.90
C ALA A 176 -1.88 0.84 -8.61
N LEU A 177 -2.57 1.00 -7.48
CA LEU A 177 -2.04 0.78 -6.13
C LEU A 177 -3.11 0.05 -5.33
N HIS A 178 -2.70 -0.91 -4.52
CA HIS A 178 -3.59 -1.60 -3.59
C HIS A 178 -2.89 -1.87 -2.26
N VAL A 179 -3.69 -2.05 -1.21
CA VAL A 179 -3.23 -2.53 0.10
C VAL A 179 -3.03 -4.05 0.01
N ALA A 180 -1.79 -4.51 0.05
CA ALA A 180 -1.44 -5.92 -0.09
C ALA A 180 -1.48 -6.66 1.26
N GLU A 181 -0.93 -6.03 2.30
CA GLU A 181 -0.88 -6.55 3.66
C GLU A 181 -1.05 -5.44 4.69
N ILE A 182 -1.45 -5.80 5.92
CA ILE A 182 -1.52 -4.89 7.06
C ILE A 182 -0.99 -5.59 8.32
N PHE A 183 0.05 -5.02 8.93
CA PHE A 183 0.69 -5.58 10.13
C PHE A 183 0.79 -4.58 11.29
#